data_AF-A0A7C5ACC4-F1
#
_entry.id   AF-A0A7C5ACC4-F1
#
_cell.length_a   1.000
_cell.length_b   1.000
_cell.length_c   1.000
_cell.angle_alpha   90.00
_cell.angle_beta   90.00
_cell.angle_gamma   90.00
#
_symmetry.space_group_name_H-M   'P 1'
#
loop_
_entity.id
_entity.type
_entity.pdbx_description
1 polymer ?
#
loop_
_entity_poly.entity_id
_entity_poly.type
_entity_poly.pdbx_seq_one_letter_code
_entity_poly.pdbx_strand_id
1 'polypeptide(L)'
;MRTTTIAGVLVLASLFGGGRLSAQDVLAHPDFPLLNAQGESVLTRNAPLSLKESCNGCHDTAYIASHSYHVSLGTPEERAARFDPLTL
;
A
#
# COMPACT_ATOMS: atom_id res chain seq x y z
N MET A 1 -10.45 38.29 46.79
CA MET A 1 -10.65 36.88 47.19
C MET A 1 -11.37 36.03 46.13
N ARG A 2 -12.37 36.53 45.37
CA ARG A 2 -13.05 35.76 44.30
C ARG A 2 -12.29 35.64 42.97
N THR A 3 -11.37 36.57 42.67
CA THR A 3 -10.61 36.58 41.41
C THR A 3 -9.39 35.67 41.44
N THR A 4 -8.80 35.48 42.62
CA THR A 4 -7.62 34.62 42.83
C THR A 4 -7.94 33.12 42.72
N THR A 5 -9.16 32.71 43.07
CA THR A 5 -9.59 31.30 42.95
C THR A 5 -9.85 30.88 41.51
N ILE A 6 -10.39 31.77 40.66
CA ILE A 6 -10.65 31.48 39.24
C ILE A 6 -9.34 31.33 38.47
N ALA A 7 -8.36 32.21 38.73
CA ALA A 7 -7.03 32.10 38.13
C ALA A 7 -6.32 30.80 38.52
N GLY A 8 -6.44 30.37 39.78
CA GLY A 8 -5.86 29.11 40.26
C GLY A 8 -6.46 27.86 39.59
N VAL A 9 -7.78 27.83 39.39
CA VAL A 9 -8.48 26.71 38.73
C VAL A 9 -8.11 26.59 37.25
N LEU A 10 -7.94 27.73 36.54
CA LEU A 10 -7.53 27.73 35.13
C LEU A 10 -6.08 27.25 34.94
N VAL A 11 -5.18 27.60 35.85
CA VAL A 11 -3.78 27.12 35.81
C VAL A 11 -3.70 25.62 36.12
N LEU A 12 -4.48 25.12 37.08
CA LEU A 12 -4.48 23.68 37.42
C LEU A 12 -5.03 22.81 36.28
N ALA A 13 -6.05 23.27 35.56
CA ALA A 13 -6.63 22.53 34.43
C ALA A 13 -5.64 22.35 33.25
N SER A 14 -4.67 23.25 33.12
CA SER A 14 -3.65 23.21 32.07
C SER A 14 -2.53 22.19 32.34
N LEU A 15 -2.35 21.77 33.60
CA LEU A 15 -1.31 20.82 34.01
C LEU A 15 -1.75 19.35 33.87
N PHE A 16 -3.06 19.07 33.80
CA PHE A 16 -3.61 17.71 33.72
C PHE A 16 -4.13 17.30 32.33
N GLY A 17 -4.19 18.22 31.35
CA GLY A 17 -4.74 17.95 30.01
C GLY A 17 -3.76 17.36 28.99
N GLY A 18 -2.51 17.09 29.38
CA GLY A 18 -1.41 16.78 28.45
C GLY A 18 -1.09 15.30 28.24
N GLY A 19 -2.07 14.40 28.32
CA GLY A 19 -1.87 13.01 27.89
C GLY A 19 -1.72 12.97 26.38
N ARG A 20 -0.49 12.87 25.85
CA ARG A 20 -0.30 12.66 24.42
C ARG A 20 -0.90 11.31 24.04
N LEU A 21 -1.96 11.35 23.24
CA LEU A 21 -2.42 10.21 22.47
C LEU A 21 -1.25 9.83 21.55
N SER A 22 -0.41 8.90 21.97
CA SER A 22 0.57 8.32 21.05
C SER A 22 -0.27 7.56 20.03
N ALA A 23 -0.34 8.11 18.82
CA ALA A 23 -0.81 7.32 17.68
C ALA A 23 0.02 6.04 17.71
N GLN A 24 -0.68 4.91 17.84
CA GLN A 24 -0.15 3.58 17.71
C GLN A 24 1.00 3.53 16.69
N ASP A 25 2.10 2.87 17.04
CA ASP A 25 3.08 2.40 16.06
C ASP A 25 2.33 1.49 15.09
N VAL A 26 1.67 2.10 14.10
CA VAL A 26 1.22 1.40 12.92
C VAL A 26 2.51 0.95 12.29
N LEU A 27 2.70 -0.37 12.19
CA LEU A 27 3.67 -0.93 11.24
C LEU A 27 3.37 -0.27 9.90
N ALA A 28 4.13 0.77 9.59
CA ALA A 28 4.00 1.49 8.35
C ALA A 28 4.52 0.55 7.29
N HIS A 29 3.61 -0.22 6.69
CA HIS A 29 3.96 -1.00 5.53
C HIS A 29 4.34 -0.02 4.44
N PRO A 30 5.57 -0.13 3.90
CA PRO A 30 5.96 0.70 2.77
C PRO A 30 5.02 0.40 1.60
N ASP A 31 4.68 1.44 0.85
CA ASP A 31 3.94 1.27 -0.40
C ASP A 31 4.71 0.33 -1.32
N PHE A 32 4.02 -0.68 -1.84
CA PHE A 32 4.58 -1.64 -2.77
C PHE A 32 3.99 -1.43 -4.16
N PRO A 33 4.80 -1.14 -5.18
CA PRO A 33 4.28 -0.86 -6.51
C PRO A 33 3.74 -2.14 -7.18
N LEU A 34 2.46 -2.09 -7.58
CA LEU A 34 1.84 -3.13 -8.42
C LEU A 34 1.80 -2.64 -9.86
N LEU A 35 2.64 -3.23 -10.71
CA LEU A 35 2.95 -2.74 -12.05
C LEU A 35 2.48 -3.72 -13.14
N ASN A 36 2.09 -3.16 -14.28
CA ASN A 36 1.84 -3.92 -15.51
C ASN A 36 3.16 -4.22 -16.25
N ALA A 37 3.07 -4.89 -17.40
CA ALA A 37 4.25 -5.24 -18.21
C ALA A 37 5.00 -4.02 -18.79
N GLN A 38 4.41 -2.83 -18.75
CA GLN A 38 5.01 -1.56 -19.18
C GLN A 38 5.62 -0.79 -17.98
N GLY A 39 5.57 -1.34 -16.77
CA GLY A 39 6.04 -0.69 -15.55
C GLY A 39 5.08 0.36 -14.99
N GLU A 40 3.83 0.39 -15.44
CA GLU A 40 2.82 1.36 -15.01
C GLU A 40 1.91 0.78 -13.93
N SER A 41 1.41 1.62 -13.03
CA SER A 41 0.52 1.16 -11.94
C SER A 41 -0.78 0.55 -12.47
N VAL A 42 -1.05 -0.70 -12.08
CA VAL A 42 -2.29 -1.42 -12.45
C VAL A 42 -3.53 -0.74 -11.89
N LEU A 43 -3.39 -0.04 -10.76
CA LEU A 43 -4.49 0.71 -10.13
C LEU A 43 -4.96 1.88 -10.99
N THR A 44 -4.11 2.39 -11.89
CA THR A 44 -4.41 3.53 -12.75
C THR A 44 -4.68 3.16 -14.19
N ARG A 45 -4.09 2.06 -14.69
CA ARG A 45 -4.13 1.69 -16.11
C ARG A 45 -5.11 0.57 -16.44
N ASN A 46 -5.80 0.01 -15.45
CA ASN A 46 -6.71 -1.13 -15.62
C ASN A 46 -6.08 -2.25 -16.46
N ALA A 47 -4.79 -2.50 -16.22
CA ALA A 47 -3.98 -3.45 -16.97
C ALA A 47 -3.61 -4.64 -16.07
N PRO A 48 -3.35 -5.82 -16.64
CA PRO A 48 -2.93 -6.99 -15.86
C PRO A 48 -1.63 -6.73 -15.09
N LEU A 49 -1.52 -7.36 -13.92
CA LEU A 49 -0.30 -7.37 -13.12
C LEU A 49 0.82 -8.13 -13.82
N SER A 50 2.03 -7.57 -13.80
CA SER A 50 3.27 -8.23 -14.18
C SER A 50 4.03 -8.67 -12.93
N LEU A 51 4.24 -9.98 -12.79
CA LEU A 51 5.06 -10.54 -11.70
C LEU A 51 6.52 -10.09 -11.83
N LYS A 52 7.01 -10.08 -13.07
CA LYS A 52 8.37 -9.63 -13.38
C LYS A 52 8.60 -8.17 -12.99
N GLU A 53 7.64 -7.28 -13.22
CA GLU A 53 7.84 -5.86 -12.90
C GLU A 53 7.54 -5.54 -11.43
N SER A 54 6.59 -6.25 -10.81
CA SER A 54 6.17 -5.93 -9.43
C SER A 54 7.02 -6.64 -8.37
N CYS A 55 7.40 -7.90 -8.59
CA CYS A 55 7.96 -8.76 -7.54
C CYS A 55 9.46 -9.06 -7.71
N ASN A 56 10.05 -8.61 -8.82
CA ASN A 56 11.49 -8.71 -9.04
C ASN A 56 12.26 -7.87 -8.00
N GLY A 57 13.43 -8.36 -7.58
CA GLY A 57 14.24 -7.75 -6.52
C GLY A 57 14.07 -8.38 -5.13
N CYS A 58 12.92 -9.01 -4.86
CA CYS A 58 12.70 -9.80 -3.64
C CYS A 58 12.45 -11.28 -3.92
N HIS A 59 11.94 -11.61 -5.11
CA HIS A 59 11.64 -12.97 -5.52
C HIS A 59 12.32 -13.32 -6.84
N ASP A 60 12.67 -14.60 -7.01
CA ASP A 60 13.07 -15.16 -8.30
C ASP A 60 11.83 -15.34 -9.17
N THR A 61 11.52 -14.30 -9.93
CA THR A 61 10.35 -14.27 -10.80
C THR A 61 10.46 -15.26 -11.96
N ALA A 62 11.68 -15.66 -12.37
CA ALA A 62 11.87 -16.66 -13.42
C ALA A 62 11.54 -18.08 -12.91
N TYR A 63 11.97 -18.40 -11.69
CA TYR A 63 11.59 -19.63 -11.01
C TYR A 63 10.07 -19.68 -10.78
N ILE A 64 9.47 -18.60 -10.26
CA ILE A 64 8.02 -18.52 -10.04
C ILE A 64 7.27 -18.69 -11.37
N ALA A 65 7.69 -18.03 -12.45
CA ALA A 65 7.04 -18.15 -13.75
C ALA A 65 7.08 -19.58 -14.31
N SER A 66 8.16 -20.32 -14.04
CA SER A 66 8.34 -21.70 -14.52
C SER A 66 7.70 -22.76 -13.60
N HIS A 67 7.39 -22.43 -12.34
CA HIS A 67 6.93 -23.39 -11.33
C HIS A 67 5.56 -23.03 -10.71
N SER A 68 4.95 -21.91 -11.10
CA SER A 68 3.61 -21.52 -10.67
C SER A 68 2.56 -21.95 -11.68
N TYR A 69 1.67 -22.83 -11.24
CA TYR A 69 0.52 -23.29 -12.04
C TYR A 69 -0.38 -22.13 -12.52
N HIS A 70 -0.42 -21.02 -11.77
CA HIS A 70 -1.17 -19.81 -12.16
C HIS A 70 -0.61 -19.14 -13.42
N VAL A 71 0.68 -19.30 -13.71
CA VAL A 71 1.32 -18.81 -14.95
C VAL A 71 1.08 -19.80 -16.09
N SER A 72 0.97 -21.09 -15.77
CA SER A 72 0.81 -22.20 -16.73
C SER A 72 -0.59 -22.30 -17.35
N LEU A 73 -1.62 -21.67 -16.79
CA LEU A 73 -3.00 -21.67 -17.34
C LEU A 73 -3.18 -20.84 -18.62
N GLY A 74 -2.10 -20.38 -19.26
CA GLY A 74 -2.11 -20.06 -20.69
C GLY A 74 -2.36 -18.60 -21.07
N THR A 75 -2.35 -17.70 -20.09
CA THR A 75 -2.10 -16.28 -20.35
C THR A 75 -0.72 -15.93 -19.81
N PRO A 76 0.37 -16.15 -20.59
CA PRO A 76 1.62 -15.49 -20.25
C PRO A 76 1.34 -13.99 -20.06
N GLU A 77 2.06 -13.35 -19.14
CA GLU A 77 1.93 -11.92 -18.84
C GLU A 77 1.86 -11.05 -20.11
N GLU A 78 2.59 -11.43 -21.16
CA GLU A 78 2.60 -10.78 -22.48
C GLU A 78 1.31 -10.98 -23.29
N ARG A 79 0.59 -12.10 -23.10
CA ARG A 79 -0.71 -12.36 -23.73
C ARG A 79 -1.84 -11.70 -22.96
N ALA A 80 -1.74 -11.58 -21.64
CA ALA A 80 -2.68 -10.82 -20.83
C ALA A 80 -2.65 -9.33 -21.20
N ALA A 81 -1.46 -8.75 -21.44
CA ALA A 81 -1.30 -7.38 -21.92
C ALA A 81 -1.92 -7.10 -23.31
N ARG A 82 -2.28 -8.14 -24.08
CA ARG A 82 -2.94 -8.06 -25.38
C ARG A 82 -4.46 -8.28 -25.31
N PHE A 83 -5.00 -8.62 -24.14
CA PHE A 83 -6.44 -8.87 -24.01
C PHE A 83 -7.21 -7.54 -24.03
N ASP A 84 -7.61 -7.11 -25.23
CA ASP A 84 -8.55 -6.01 -25.44
C ASP A 84 -9.98 -6.56 -25.32
N PRO A 85 -10.78 -6.16 -24.31
CA PRO A 85 -12.15 -6.64 -24.13
C PRO A 85 -13.11 -6.24 -25.26
N LEU A 86 -12.68 -5.45 -26.25
CA LEU A 86 -13.49 -4.99 -27.39
C LEU A 86 -13.25 -5.76 -28.70
N THR A 87 -12.46 -6.85 -28.71
CA THR A 87 -12.17 -7.63 -29.94
C THR A 87 -12.70 -9.07 -29.93
N LEU A 88 -13.81 -9.33 -29.23
CA LEU A 88 -14.61 -10.57 -29.37
C LEU A 88 -15.94 -10.30 -30.07
#